data_AF-A0A1Q8JUT7-F1
#
_entry.id   AF-A0A1Q8JUT7-F1
#
_cell.length_a   1.000
_cell.length_b   1.000
_cell.length_c   1.000
_cell.angle_alpha   90.00
_cell.angle_beta   90.00
_cell.angle_gamma   90.00
#
_symmetry.space_group_name_H-M   'P 1'
#
loop_
_entity.id
_entity.type
_entity.pdbx_description
1 polymer ?
#
loop_
_entity_poly.entity_id
_entity_poly.type
_entity_poly.pdbx_seq_one_letter_code
_entity_poly.pdbx_strand_id
1 'polypeptide(L)'
;MAPVTAVNATAAALLGLLHGGPMTGGQLVAAAGERFGLYFSVTRSQVYRELPVLTEEGLLRLGKQGPRASQQYVITAAGKRAFKGWLASGGEADAVRSPMVLRLLHAGSLTVKQRTELLRSAREAYTERLAEARAAARATDDPYERPVADFAVAHTRAMIKLIDAVPVD
;
A
#
# COMPACT_ATOMS: atom_id res chain seq x y z
N MET A 1 -10.02 -16.05 27.25
CA MET A 1 -10.08 -15.64 25.83
C MET A 1 -9.08 -14.50 25.68
N ALA A 2 -7.96 -14.72 25.00
CA ALA A 2 -6.95 -13.66 24.83
C ALA A 2 -7.59 -12.46 24.12
N PRO A 3 -7.26 -11.21 24.47
CA PRO A 3 -7.78 -10.05 23.77
C PRO A 3 -7.36 -10.16 22.30
N VAL A 4 -8.34 -10.07 21.39
CA VAL A 4 -8.05 -9.96 19.96
C VAL A 4 -7.22 -8.69 19.78
N THR A 5 -5.97 -8.83 19.37
CA THR A 5 -5.11 -7.69 19.06
C THR A 5 -5.84 -6.81 18.05
N ALA A 6 -5.87 -5.50 18.27
CA ALA A 6 -6.47 -4.58 17.31
C ALA A 6 -5.81 -4.78 15.94
N VAL A 7 -6.63 -5.04 14.92
CA VAL A 7 -6.15 -5.26 13.54
C VAL A 7 -5.36 -4.03 13.11
N ASN A 8 -4.07 -4.20 12.78
CA ASN A 8 -3.26 -3.11 12.24
C ASN A 8 -3.52 -2.92 10.74
N ALA A 9 -3.05 -1.83 10.14
CA ALA A 9 -3.28 -1.53 8.73
C ALA A 9 -2.73 -2.60 7.76
N THR A 10 -1.63 -3.28 8.11
CA THR A 10 -1.08 -4.37 7.29
C THR A 10 -2.01 -5.58 7.33
N ALA A 11 -2.43 -5.99 8.54
CA ALA A 11 -3.39 -7.06 8.71
C ALA A 11 -4.72 -6.76 7.99
N ALA A 12 -5.22 -5.52 8.09
CA ALA A 12 -6.42 -5.08 7.39
C ALA A 12 -6.26 -5.18 5.86
N ALA A 13 -5.11 -4.77 5.31
CA ALA A 13 -4.81 -4.90 3.88
C ALA A 13 -4.85 -6.37 3.42
N LEU A 14 -4.26 -7.29 4.19
CA LEU A 14 -4.27 -8.72 3.87
C LEU A 14 -5.67 -9.33 3.97
N LEU A 15 -6.40 -9.01 5.05
CA LEU A 15 -7.78 -9.47 5.22
C LEU A 15 -8.67 -8.97 4.08
N GLY A 16 -8.55 -7.69 3.70
CA GLY A 16 -9.27 -7.07 2.59
C GLY A 16 -9.02 -7.77 1.24
N LEU A 17 -7.78 -8.14 0.93
CA LEU A 17 -7.47 -8.92 -0.28
C LEU A 17 -8.13 -10.31 -0.24
N LEU A 18 -8.10 -10.98 0.91
CA LEU A 18 -8.63 -12.34 1.08
C LEU A 18 -10.17 -12.41 1.05
N HIS A 19 -10.88 -11.29 1.08
CA HIS A 19 -12.31 -11.26 0.75
C HIS A 19 -12.58 -11.69 -0.70
N GLY A 20 -11.63 -11.48 -1.63
CA GLY A 20 -11.71 -11.93 -3.02
C GLY A 20 -11.44 -13.42 -3.22
N GLY A 21 -10.95 -14.12 -2.20
CA GLY A 21 -10.71 -15.57 -2.23
C GLY A 21 -9.34 -15.98 -1.66
N PRO A 22 -9.06 -17.30 -1.60
CA PRO A 22 -7.79 -17.83 -1.09
C PRO A 22 -6.57 -17.35 -1.89
N MET A 23 -5.52 -16.93 -1.20
CA MET A 23 -4.25 -16.52 -1.82
C MET A 23 -3.04 -17.10 -1.07
N THR A 24 -1.97 -17.39 -1.79
CA THR A 24 -0.66 -17.70 -1.19
C THR A 24 0.03 -16.43 -0.69
N GLY A 25 1.01 -16.57 0.22
CA GLY A 25 1.78 -15.42 0.69
C GLY A 25 2.44 -14.62 -0.45
N GLY A 26 2.94 -15.30 -1.48
CA GLY A 26 3.51 -14.65 -2.67
C GLY A 26 2.46 -13.88 -3.48
N GLN A 27 1.26 -14.44 -3.65
CA GLN A 27 0.14 -13.77 -4.31
C GLN A 27 -0.34 -12.55 -3.51
N LEU A 28 -0.34 -12.62 -2.18
CA LEU A 28 -0.68 -11.48 -1.32
C LEU A 28 0.33 -10.34 -1.46
N VAL A 29 1.62 -10.64 -1.55
CA VAL A 29 2.66 -9.62 -1.81
C VAL A 29 2.41 -8.94 -3.16
N ALA A 30 2.16 -9.72 -4.21
CA ALA A 30 1.89 -9.17 -5.54
C ALA A 30 0.62 -8.31 -5.56
N ALA A 31 -0.48 -8.85 -5.02
CA ALA A 31 -1.77 -8.16 -4.99
C ALA A 31 -1.76 -6.90 -4.12
N ALA A 32 -1.02 -6.89 -3.01
CA ALA A 32 -0.85 -5.68 -2.21
C ALA A 32 -0.07 -4.60 -2.97
N GLY A 33 0.98 -4.99 -3.70
CA GLY A 33 1.73 -4.07 -4.56
C GLY A 33 0.87 -3.47 -5.68
N GLU A 34 0.10 -4.31 -6.37
CA GLU A 34 -0.77 -3.90 -7.47
C GLU A 34 -1.95 -3.02 -7.00
N ARG A 35 -2.66 -3.45 -5.95
CA ARG A 35 -3.91 -2.80 -5.53
C ARG A 35 -3.70 -1.59 -4.64
N PHE A 36 -2.66 -1.62 -3.80
CA PHE A 36 -2.45 -0.59 -2.77
C PHE A 36 -1.24 0.28 -3.04
N GLY A 37 -0.32 -0.17 -3.91
CA GLY A 37 1.01 0.42 -4.06
C GLY A 37 1.06 1.91 -4.38
N LEU A 38 -0.04 2.50 -4.88
CA LEU A 38 -0.16 3.94 -5.13
C LEU A 38 -0.24 4.79 -3.85
N TYR A 39 -0.79 4.26 -2.76
CA TYR A 39 -1.10 5.00 -1.52
C TYR A 39 -0.71 4.28 -0.23
N PHE A 40 -0.52 2.96 -0.26
CA PHE A 40 -0.13 2.17 0.91
C PHE A 40 0.84 1.07 0.52
N SER A 41 2.02 1.05 1.15
CA SER A 41 3.07 0.08 0.85
C SER A 41 3.06 -1.05 1.87
N VAL A 42 2.94 -2.28 1.38
CA VAL A 42 3.13 -3.50 2.17
C VAL A 42 4.35 -4.25 1.66
N THR A 43 5.39 -4.34 2.48
CA THR A 43 6.60 -5.09 2.15
C THR A 43 6.37 -6.59 2.26
N ARG A 44 7.18 -7.37 1.52
CA ARG A 44 7.21 -8.83 1.64
C ARG A 44 7.39 -9.29 3.09
N SER A 45 8.34 -8.70 3.80
CA SER A 45 8.60 -9.06 5.20
C SER A 45 7.43 -8.75 6.13
N GLN A 46 6.69 -7.67 5.89
CA GLN A 46 5.45 -7.38 6.61
C GLN A 46 4.39 -8.45 6.35
N VAL A 47 4.15 -8.81 5.08
CA VAL A 47 3.19 -9.89 4.74
C VAL A 47 3.52 -11.17 5.48
N TYR A 48 4.76 -11.65 5.37
CA TYR A 48 5.16 -12.93 5.97
C TYR A 48 5.24 -12.89 7.50
N ARG A 49 5.34 -11.71 8.12
CA ARG A 49 5.24 -11.55 9.58
C ARG A 49 3.79 -11.58 10.07
N GLU A 50 2.85 -10.98 9.33
CA GLU A 50 1.44 -10.94 9.75
C GLU A 50 0.74 -12.29 9.56
N LEU A 51 1.09 -13.07 8.53
CA LEU A 51 0.37 -14.31 8.19
C LEU A 51 0.34 -15.35 9.32
N PRO A 52 1.45 -15.66 10.03
CA PRO A 52 1.42 -16.55 11.19
C PRO A 52 0.56 -16.00 12.33
N VAL A 53 0.73 -14.72 12.68
CA VAL A 53 -0.04 -14.05 13.75
C VAL A 53 -1.54 -14.13 13.48
N LEU A 54 -1.97 -13.79 12.26
CA LEU A 54 -3.38 -13.85 11.88
C LEU A 54 -3.93 -15.28 11.87
N THR A 55 -3.08 -16.29 11.66
CA THR A 55 -3.48 -17.70 11.73
C THR A 55 -3.59 -18.17 13.18
N GLU A 56 -2.64 -17.79 14.04
CA GLU A 56 -2.64 -18.07 15.48
C GLU A 56 -3.84 -17.41 16.19
N GLU A 57 -4.22 -16.20 15.78
CA GLU A 57 -5.42 -15.50 16.26
C GLU A 57 -6.73 -16.05 15.66
N GLY A 58 -6.66 -17.04 14.78
CA GLY A 58 -7.83 -17.65 14.13
C GLY A 58 -8.55 -16.74 13.12
N LEU A 59 -7.93 -15.62 12.73
CA LEU A 59 -8.46 -14.70 11.72
C LEU A 59 -8.26 -15.25 10.30
N LEU A 60 -7.21 -16.04 10.11
CA LEU A 60 -6.95 -16.83 8.91
C LEU A 60 -6.92 -18.33 9.25
N ARG A 61 -7.14 -19.16 8.23
CA ARG A 61 -6.85 -20.59 8.27
C ARG A 61 -6.06 -20.99 7.03
N LEU A 62 -5.35 -22.12 7.14
CA LEU A 62 -4.68 -22.71 5.99
C LEU A 62 -5.69 -23.23 4.97
N GLY A 63 -5.45 -22.90 3.71
CA GLY A 63 -6.16 -23.39 2.54
C GLY A 63 -5.44 -24.57 1.89
N LYS A 64 -5.68 -24.79 0.60
CA LYS A 64 -5.02 -25.85 -0.17
C LYS A 64 -3.53 -25.57 -0.30
N GLN A 65 -2.72 -26.63 -0.28
CA GLN A 65 -1.35 -26.55 -0.74
C GLN A 65 -1.31 -26.54 -2.26
N GLY A 66 -0.53 -25.62 -2.82
CA GLY A 66 -0.28 -25.50 -4.25
C GLY A 66 1.07 -26.09 -4.66
N PRO A 67 1.48 -25.88 -5.92
CA PRO A 67 2.79 -26.29 -6.42
C PRO A 67 3.93 -25.75 -5.56
N ARG A 68 5.05 -26.48 -5.51
CA ARG A 68 6.27 -26.11 -4.75
C ARG A 68 6.00 -25.84 -3.26
N ALA A 69 5.09 -26.61 -2.66
CA ALA A 69 4.67 -26.47 -1.25
C ALA A 69 4.16 -25.06 -0.88
N SER A 70 3.58 -24.33 -1.85
CA SER A 70 2.97 -23.03 -1.58
C SER A 70 1.71 -23.19 -0.72
N GLN A 71 1.61 -22.41 0.35
CA GLN A 71 0.48 -22.47 1.28
C GLN A 71 -0.50 -21.34 1.00
N GLN A 72 -1.77 -21.67 0.73
CA GLN A 72 -2.85 -20.68 0.66
C GLN A 72 -3.33 -20.30 2.06
N TYR A 73 -3.79 -19.06 2.19
CA TYR A 73 -4.48 -18.53 3.35
C TYR A 73 -5.92 -18.20 2.99
N VAL A 74 -6.83 -18.45 3.92
CA VAL A 74 -8.27 -18.21 3.75
C VAL A 74 -8.77 -17.42 4.94
N ILE A 75 -9.48 -16.31 4.69
CA ILE A 75 -10.10 -15.53 5.74
C ILE A 75 -11.22 -16.33 6.43
N THR A 76 -11.22 -16.35 7.77
CA THR A 76 -12.26 -17.02 8.56
C THR A 76 -13.45 -16.09 8.83
N ALA A 77 -14.52 -16.62 9.42
CA ALA A 77 -15.61 -15.77 9.91
C ALA A 77 -15.14 -14.78 10.99
N ALA A 78 -14.17 -15.16 11.83
CA ALA A 78 -13.57 -14.26 12.80
C ALA A 78 -12.75 -13.16 12.09
N GLY A 79 -11.96 -13.51 11.08
CA GLY A 79 -11.22 -12.54 10.25
C GLY A 79 -12.13 -11.51 9.58
N LYS A 80 -13.27 -11.95 9.01
CA LYS A 80 -14.26 -11.03 8.41
C LYS A 80 -14.86 -10.07 9.44
N ARG A 81 -15.16 -10.54 10.65
CA ARG A 81 -15.67 -9.68 11.73
C ARG A 81 -14.60 -8.69 12.22
N ALA A 82 -13.36 -9.15 12.38
CA ALA A 82 -12.24 -8.31 12.77
C ALA A 82 -11.97 -7.20 11.74
N PHE A 83 -11.99 -7.54 10.44
CA PHE A 83 -11.87 -6.57 9.36
C PHE A 83 -13.01 -5.53 9.38
N LYS A 84 -14.26 -5.97 9.54
CA LYS A 84 -15.39 -5.04 9.69
C LYS A 84 -15.27 -4.15 10.93
N GLY A 85 -14.77 -4.70 12.04
CA GLY A 85 -14.51 -3.94 13.27
C GLY A 85 -13.45 -2.87 13.06
N TRP A 86 -12.38 -3.18 12.32
CA TRP A 86 -11.35 -2.22 11.95
C TRP A 86 -11.88 -1.08 11.07
N LEU A 87 -12.72 -1.39 10.07
CA LEU A 87 -13.38 -0.35 9.27
C LEU A 87 -14.27 0.58 10.12
N ALA A 88 -14.89 0.04 11.17
CA ALA A 88 -15.82 0.77 12.01
C ALA A 88 -15.14 1.57 13.14
N SER A 89 -13.91 1.22 13.54
CA SER A 89 -13.22 1.93 14.63
C SER A 89 -12.83 3.36 14.28
N GLY A 90 -12.82 3.70 12.98
CA GLY A 90 -12.24 4.95 12.50
C GLY A 90 -10.72 4.96 12.69
N GLY A 91 -10.08 6.00 12.17
CA GLY A 91 -8.66 6.24 12.31
C GLY A 91 -8.39 7.71 12.60
N GLU A 92 -7.21 7.99 13.14
CA GLU A 92 -6.66 9.35 13.17
C GLU A 92 -6.16 9.75 11.78
N ALA A 93 -5.79 11.02 11.61
CA ALA A 93 -5.17 11.45 10.37
C ALA A 93 -3.86 10.69 10.11
N ASP A 94 -3.72 10.15 8.90
CA ASP A 94 -2.50 9.44 8.51
C ASP A 94 -1.29 10.38 8.48
N ALA A 95 -0.16 9.90 8.99
CA ALA A 95 1.11 10.59 8.83
C ALA A 95 1.61 10.47 7.38
N VAL A 96 2.02 11.58 6.76
CA VAL A 96 2.67 11.56 5.44
C VAL A 96 4.09 11.03 5.58
N ARG A 97 4.34 9.82 5.06
CA ARG A 97 5.66 9.18 5.07
C ARG A 97 6.28 9.15 3.67
N SER A 98 6.86 10.28 3.23
CA SER A 98 7.50 10.38 1.92
C SER A 98 9.01 10.58 2.02
N PRO A 99 9.82 9.56 1.68
CA PRO A 99 11.27 9.71 1.57
C PRO A 99 11.70 10.73 0.51
N MET A 100 10.89 10.96 -0.53
CA MET A 100 11.18 11.97 -1.54
C MET A 100 11.04 13.38 -0.96
N VAL A 101 9.96 13.64 -0.19
CA VAL A 101 9.79 14.94 0.48
C VAL A 101 10.98 15.27 1.38
N LEU A 102 11.48 14.29 2.15
CA LEU A 102 12.68 14.48 2.98
C LEU A 102 13.93 14.78 2.13
N ARG A 103 14.12 14.08 1.00
CA ARG A 103 15.23 14.37 0.09
C ARG A 103 15.16 15.80 -0.47
N LEU A 104 13.98 16.24 -0.89
CA LEU A 104 13.77 17.59 -1.43
C LEU A 104 13.99 18.67 -0.36
N LEU A 105 13.52 18.45 0.87
CA LEU A 105 13.76 19.34 2.00
C LEU A 105 15.26 19.59 2.25
N HIS A 106 16.09 18.56 2.05
CA HIS A 106 17.53 18.63 2.26
C HIS A 106 18.35 18.81 0.98
N ALA A 107 17.71 19.06 -0.17
CA ALA A 107 18.38 19.13 -1.47
C ALA A 107 19.36 20.32 -1.59
N GLY A 108 19.24 21.33 -0.73
CA GLY A 108 20.20 22.44 -0.64
C GLY A 108 21.61 22.03 -0.21
N SER A 109 21.78 20.83 0.38
CA SER A 109 23.11 20.30 0.72
C SER A 109 23.87 19.72 -0.49
N LEU A 110 23.20 19.56 -1.64
CA LEU A 110 23.78 19.02 -2.86
C LEU A 110 24.40 20.13 -3.72
N THR A 111 25.41 19.75 -4.52
CA THR A 111 25.86 20.61 -5.63
C THR A 111 24.74 20.81 -6.64
N VAL A 112 24.78 21.90 -7.41
CA VAL A 112 23.81 22.17 -8.51
C VAL A 112 23.64 20.95 -9.41
N LYS A 113 24.73 20.31 -9.84
CA LYS A 113 24.69 19.11 -10.69
C LYS A 113 23.95 17.94 -10.05
N GLN A 114 24.24 17.65 -8.78
CA GLN A 114 23.57 16.57 -8.03
C GLN A 114 22.09 16.87 -7.79
N ARG A 115 21.75 18.12 -7.48
CA ARG A 115 20.38 18.58 -7.28
C ARG A 115 19.57 18.47 -8.57
N THR A 116 20.09 18.95 -9.69
CA THR A 116 19.44 18.83 -11.00
C THR A 116 19.16 17.37 -11.35
N GLU A 117 20.12 16.47 -11.09
CA GLU A 117 19.94 15.04 -11.35
C GLU A 117 18.89 14.38 -10.43
N LEU A 118 18.84 14.76 -9.14
CA LEU A 118 17.79 14.34 -8.22
C LEU A 118 16.41 14.77 -8.72
N LEU A 119 16.26 16.04 -9.12
CA LEU A 119 14.97 16.56 -9.59
C LEU A 119 14.55 15.91 -10.91
N ARG A 120 15.48 15.72 -11.86
CA ARG A 120 15.22 15.06 -13.15
C ARG A 120 14.72 13.62 -12.95
N SER A 121 15.49 12.81 -12.22
CA SER A 121 15.14 11.41 -11.94
C SER A 121 13.84 11.27 -11.15
N ALA A 122 13.60 12.16 -10.16
CA ALA A 122 12.34 12.21 -9.44
C ALA A 122 11.17 12.54 -10.37
N ARG A 123 11.32 13.55 -11.24
CA ARG A 123 10.28 13.96 -12.18
C ARG A 123 9.91 12.85 -13.16
N GLU A 124 10.89 12.11 -13.68
CA GLU A 124 10.69 10.93 -14.53
C GLU A 124 9.86 9.87 -13.80
N ALA A 125 10.31 9.44 -12.61
CA ALA A 125 9.62 8.41 -11.82
C ALA A 125 8.18 8.81 -11.44
N TYR A 126 7.95 10.06 -11.03
CA TYR A 126 6.61 10.53 -10.70
C TYR A 126 5.71 10.74 -11.93
N THR A 127 6.29 10.99 -13.11
CA THR A 127 5.53 11.05 -14.37
C THR A 127 5.02 9.67 -14.78
N GLU A 128 5.87 8.63 -14.67
CA GLU A 128 5.46 7.24 -14.90
C GLU A 128 4.35 6.83 -13.93
N ARG A 129 4.53 7.12 -12.63
CA ARG A 129 3.52 6.86 -11.60
C ARG A 129 2.21 7.61 -11.84
N LEU A 130 2.26 8.81 -12.42
CA LEU A 130 1.06 9.56 -12.77
C LEU A 130 0.30 8.88 -13.91
N ALA A 131 1.01 8.28 -14.87
CA ALA A 131 0.40 7.52 -15.94
C ALA A 131 -0.32 6.27 -15.40
N GLU A 132 0.31 5.53 -14.49
CA GLU A 132 -0.28 4.38 -13.79
C GLU A 132 -1.52 4.77 -12.99
N ALA A 133 -1.44 5.82 -12.16
CA ALA A 133 -2.57 6.29 -11.35
C ALA A 133 -3.76 6.71 -12.23
N ARG A 134 -3.48 7.38 -13.37
CA ARG A 134 -4.52 7.74 -14.34
C ARG A 134 -5.14 6.53 -15.03
N ALA A 135 -4.35 5.49 -15.32
CA ALA A 135 -4.86 4.25 -15.89
C ALA A 135 -5.78 3.54 -14.89
N ALA A 136 -5.37 3.44 -13.62
CA ALA A 136 -6.19 2.86 -12.56
C ALA A 136 -7.51 3.63 -12.36
N ALA A 137 -7.47 4.96 -12.31
CA ALA A 137 -8.68 5.78 -12.18
C ALA A 137 -9.66 5.60 -13.34
N ARG A 138 -9.18 5.33 -14.56
CA ARG A 138 -10.04 5.03 -15.72
C ARG A 138 -10.56 3.60 -15.75
N ALA A 139 -9.95 2.69 -15.00
CA ALA A 139 -10.26 1.26 -15.05
C ALA A 139 -11.33 0.83 -14.05
N THR A 140 -11.78 1.72 -13.16
CA THR A 140 -12.80 1.42 -12.15
C THR A 140 -13.93 2.46 -12.17
N ASP A 141 -15.16 1.94 -12.14
CA ASP A 141 -16.39 2.71 -11.93
C ASP A 141 -16.99 2.42 -10.53
N ASP A 142 -16.27 1.65 -9.69
CA ASP A 142 -16.72 1.35 -8.33
C ASP A 142 -16.75 2.65 -7.48
N PRO A 143 -17.85 2.94 -6.76
CA PRO A 143 -18.03 4.21 -6.05
C PRO A 143 -17.06 4.40 -4.88
N TYR A 144 -16.41 3.35 -4.39
CA TYR A 144 -15.40 3.42 -3.34
C TYR A 144 -13.98 3.41 -3.92
N GLU A 145 -13.72 2.65 -4.97
CA GLU A 145 -12.39 2.61 -5.61
C GLU A 145 -12.10 3.90 -6.40
N ARG A 146 -13.11 4.47 -7.06
CA ARG A 146 -12.92 5.63 -7.93
C ARG A 146 -12.35 6.86 -7.19
N PRO A 147 -12.91 7.30 -6.04
CA PRO A 147 -12.32 8.40 -5.27
C PRO A 147 -10.89 8.12 -4.78
N VAL A 148 -10.58 6.86 -4.43
CA VAL A 148 -9.23 6.45 -3.99
C VAL A 148 -8.24 6.52 -5.16
N ALA A 149 -8.66 6.11 -6.35
CA ALA A 149 -7.83 6.23 -7.55
C ALA A 149 -7.61 7.69 -7.96
N ASP A 150 -8.65 8.54 -7.88
CA ASP A 150 -8.52 9.98 -8.13
C ASP A 150 -7.62 10.66 -7.08
N PHE A 151 -7.67 10.22 -5.81
CA PHE A 151 -6.71 10.64 -4.78
C PHE A 151 -5.27 10.31 -5.19
N ALA A 152 -5.00 9.10 -5.68
CA ALA A 152 -3.66 8.74 -6.15
C ALA A 152 -3.17 9.69 -7.26
N VAL A 153 -4.03 10.03 -8.23
CA VAL A 153 -3.71 11.00 -9.29
C VAL A 153 -3.41 12.38 -8.71
N ALA A 154 -4.24 12.87 -7.79
CA ALA A 154 -4.05 14.18 -7.17
C ALA A 154 -2.77 14.23 -6.33
N HIS A 155 -2.49 13.19 -5.55
CA HIS A 155 -1.27 13.06 -4.75
C HIS A 155 -0.02 13.04 -5.63
N THR A 156 0.00 12.25 -6.70
CA THR A 156 1.15 12.20 -7.62
C THR A 156 1.38 13.55 -8.32
N ARG A 157 0.31 14.25 -8.72
CA ARG A 157 0.42 15.62 -9.26
C ARG A 157 1.00 16.60 -8.24
N ALA A 158 0.57 16.53 -6.99
CA ALA A 158 1.11 17.37 -5.93
C ALA A 158 2.61 17.13 -5.71
N MET A 159 3.07 15.88 -5.82
CA MET A 159 4.49 15.54 -5.75
C MET A 159 5.29 16.11 -6.93
N ILE A 160 4.78 16.02 -8.17
CA ILE A 160 5.42 16.65 -9.34
C ILE A 160 5.52 18.17 -9.13
N LYS A 161 4.44 18.81 -8.68
CA LYS A 161 4.43 20.25 -8.38
C LYS A 161 5.47 20.62 -7.32
N LEU A 162 5.64 19.79 -6.29
CA LEU A 162 6.67 20.00 -5.27
C LEU A 162 8.08 19.89 -5.87
N ILE A 163 8.33 18.87 -6.71
CA ILE A 163 9.62 18.68 -7.40
C ILE A 163 9.95 19.90 -8.27
N ASP A 164 8.99 20.36 -9.08
CA ASP A 164 9.15 21.51 -9.98
C ASP A 164 9.34 22.83 -9.23
N ALA A 165 8.98 22.90 -7.93
CA ALA A 165 9.13 24.09 -7.09
C ALA A 165 10.50 24.18 -6.37
N VAL A 166 11.32 23.12 -6.39
CA VAL A 166 12.64 23.15 -5.74
C VAL A 166 13.63 23.93 -6.61
N PRO A 167 14.34 24.94 -6.06
CA PRO A 167 15.32 25.73 -6.82
C PRO A 167 16.48 24.88 -7.33
N VAL A 168 16.97 25.21 -8.53
CA VAL A 168 18.12 24.55 -9.17
C VAL A 168 19.39 25.39 -9.09
N ASP A 169 19.28 26.68 -8.83
CA ASP A 169 20.37 27.66 -8.71
C ASP A 169 21.01 27.71 -7.31
#